data_AF-A0A928QBK6-F1
#
_entry.id   AF-A0A928QBK6-F1
#
_cell.length_a   1.000
_cell.length_b   1.000
_cell.length_c   1.000
_cell.angle_alpha   90.00
_cell.angle_beta   90.00
_cell.angle_gamma   90.00
#
_symmetry.space_group_name_H-M   'P 1'
#
loop_
_entity.id
_entity.type
_entity.pdbx_description
1 polymer ?
#
loop_
_entity_poly.entity_id
_entity_poly.type
_entity_poly.pdbx_seq_one_letter_code
_entity_poly.pdbx_strand_id
1 'polypeptide(L)'
;MKMERGQLLATAVGVYMICKEILNGIIGGGINLISLVFAIGAAVCLFTGVKWSNLVVAIVLMAVFCTHFVNNLTHLPQNLLYLIEGLIDAGAAALLAFFPDVRRHCKSNNV
;
A
#
# COMPACT_ATOMS: atom_id res chain seq x y z
N MET A 1 -3.95 -15.87 -19.26
CA MET A 1 -3.58 -16.28 -17.88
C MET A 1 -4.64 -15.70 -16.94
N LYS A 2 -5.42 -16.53 -16.24
CA LYS A 2 -6.45 -16.04 -15.30
C LYS A 2 -5.77 -15.81 -13.95
N MET A 3 -5.71 -14.58 -13.49
CA MET A 3 -5.14 -14.27 -12.17
C MET A 3 -6.03 -14.84 -11.08
N GLU A 4 -5.41 -15.49 -10.09
CA GLU A 4 -6.10 -15.87 -8.87
C GLU A 4 -6.49 -14.63 -8.07
N ARG A 5 -7.57 -14.74 -7.29
CA ARG A 5 -8.12 -13.62 -6.53
C ARG A 5 -7.08 -13.00 -5.58
N GLY A 6 -6.24 -13.81 -4.93
CA GLY A 6 -5.18 -13.33 -4.03
C GLY A 6 -4.11 -12.51 -4.75
N GLN A 7 -3.66 -12.99 -5.92
CA GLN A 7 -2.71 -12.28 -6.76
C GLN A 7 -3.30 -10.96 -7.28
N LEU A 8 -4.57 -10.97 -7.71
CA LEU A 8 -5.27 -9.78 -8.19
C LEU A 8 -5.33 -8.69 -7.12
N LEU A 9 -5.74 -9.05 -5.91
CA LEU A 9 -5.85 -8.10 -4.81
C LEU A 9 -4.48 -7.57 -4.37
N ALA A 10 -3.47 -8.44 -4.24
CA ALA A 10 -2.11 -8.03 -3.88
C ALA A 10 -1.50 -7.09 -4.94
N THR A 11 -1.70 -7.42 -6.22
CA THR A 11 -1.21 -6.60 -7.34
C THR A 11 -1.95 -5.26 -7.39
N ALA A 12 -3.26 -5.24 -7.15
CA ALA A 12 -4.04 -4.00 -7.09
C ALA A 12 -3.51 -3.05 -6.02
N VAL A 13 -3.15 -3.56 -4.83
CA VAL A 13 -2.49 -2.76 -3.78
C VAL A 13 -1.12 -2.25 -4.23
N GLY A 14 -0.31 -3.08 -4.88
CA GLY A 14 0.99 -2.64 -5.42
C GLY A 14 0.85 -1.53 -6.48
N VAL A 15 -0.12 -1.64 -7.38
CA VAL A 15 -0.42 -0.61 -8.38
C VAL A 15 -0.90 0.67 -7.71
N TYR A 16 -1.78 0.56 -6.70
CA TYR A 16 -2.22 1.69 -5.89
C TYR A 16 -1.02 2.44 -5.29
N MET A 17 -0.05 1.74 -4.69
CA MET A 17 1.14 2.36 -4.10
C MET A 17 1.92 3.21 -5.11
N ILE A 18 2.10 2.72 -6.34
CA ILE A 18 2.79 3.49 -7.38
C ILE A 18 1.97 4.74 -7.77
N CYS A 19 0.66 4.56 -7.98
CA CYS A 19 -0.23 5.65 -8.35
C CYS A 19 -0.27 6.76 -7.29
N LYS A 20 -0.31 6.41 -5.99
CA LYS A 20 -0.29 7.41 -4.91
C LYS A 20 1.03 8.16 -4.83
N GLU A 21 2.18 7.51 -5.02
CA GLU A 21 3.48 8.20 -4.99
C GLU A 21 3.61 9.22 -6.13
N ILE A 22 3.09 8.88 -7.32
CA ILE A 22 3.03 9.81 -8.44
C ILE A 22 2.08 10.97 -8.13
N LEU A 23 0.89 10.69 -7.59
CA LEU A 23 -0.09 11.71 -7.22
C LEU A 23 0.47 12.66 -6.15
N ASN A 24 1.06 12.12 -5.08
CA ASN A 24 1.73 12.89 -4.04
C ASN A 24 2.87 13.72 -4.58
N GLY A 25 3.63 13.20 -5.55
CA GLY A 25 4.69 13.96 -6.20
C GLY A 25 4.18 15.14 -7.02
N ILE A 26 3.07 14.95 -7.76
CA ILE A 26 2.45 16.03 -8.55
C ILE A 26 1.90 17.12 -7.63
N ILE A 27 1.22 16.75 -6.55
CA ILE A 27 0.57 17.69 -5.63
C ILE A 27 1.59 18.37 -4.71
N GLY A 28 2.59 17.63 -4.25
CA GLY A 28 3.65 18.10 -3.36
C GLY A 28 4.77 18.88 -4.07
N GLY A 29 4.70 19.05 -5.39
CA GLY A 29 5.67 19.83 -6.16
C GLY A 29 6.99 19.10 -6.46
N GLY A 30 7.03 17.77 -6.33
CA GLY A 30 8.21 16.97 -6.66
C GLY A 30 8.04 15.48 -6.32
N ILE A 31 8.51 14.60 -7.21
CA ILE A 31 8.48 13.15 -7.00
C ILE A 31 9.61 12.73 -6.06
N ASN A 32 9.28 12.03 -4.98
CA ASN A 32 10.27 11.36 -4.15
C ASN A 32 10.67 10.02 -4.79
N LEU A 33 11.85 10.01 -5.43
CA LEU A 33 12.35 8.83 -6.14
C LEU A 33 12.56 7.62 -5.23
N ILE A 34 12.88 7.84 -3.95
CA ILE A 34 13.14 6.75 -3.00
C ILE A 34 11.83 6.01 -2.70
N SER A 35 10.76 6.75 -2.39
CA SER A 35 9.44 6.15 -2.11
C SER A 35 8.83 5.51 -3.36
N LEU A 36 9.04 6.11 -4.54
CA LEU A 36 8.61 5.52 -5.80
C LEU A 36 9.31 4.19 -6.12
N VAL A 37 10.64 4.13 -5.96
CA VAL A 37 11.40 2.88 -6.15
C VAL A 37 10.96 1.81 -5.15
N PHE A 38 10.73 2.21 -3.89
CA PHE A 38 10.16 1.30 -2.89
C PHE A 38 8.79 0.78 -3.29
N ALA A 39 7.88 1.65 -3.76
CA ALA A 39 6.54 1.26 -4.21
C ALA A 39 6.60 0.28 -5.40
N ILE A 40 7.49 0.51 -6.36
CA ILE A 40 7.72 -0.39 -7.49
C ILE A 40 8.24 -1.74 -7.00
N GLY A 41 9.25 -1.75 -6.13
CA GLY A 41 9.79 -2.99 -5.55
C GLY A 41 8.73 -3.78 -4.78
N ALA A 42 7.95 -3.10 -3.95
CA ALA A 42 6.82 -3.69 -3.22
C ALA A 42 5.78 -4.28 -4.17
N ALA A 43 5.41 -3.56 -5.23
CA ALA A 43 4.45 -4.03 -6.23
C ALA A 43 4.96 -5.30 -6.94
N VAL A 44 6.24 -5.36 -7.31
CA VAL A 44 6.86 -6.56 -7.90
C VAL A 44 6.82 -7.73 -6.92
N CYS A 45 7.15 -7.51 -5.64
CA CYS A 45 7.10 -8.55 -4.61
C CYS A 45 5.68 -9.07 -4.35
N LEU A 46 4.66 -8.20 -4.40
CA LEU A 46 3.26 -8.57 -4.27
C LEU A 46 2.75 -9.33 -5.50
N PHE A 47 3.12 -8.88 -6.70
CA PHE A 47 2.76 -9.53 -7.95
C PHE A 47 3.32 -10.95 -8.05
N THR A 48 4.59 -11.13 -7.66
CA THR A 48 5.29 -12.42 -7.70
C THR A 48 4.97 -13.34 -6.52
N GLY A 49 4.29 -12.85 -5.48
CA GLY A 49 3.94 -13.65 -4.30
C GLY A 49 5.18 -14.02 -3.45
N VAL A 50 6.11 -13.08 -3.30
CA VAL A 50 7.28 -13.26 -2.41
C VAL A 50 6.81 -13.56 -0.99
N LYS A 51 7.49 -14.49 -0.32
CA LYS A 51 7.11 -14.92 1.03
C LYS A 51 7.08 -13.74 2.00
N TRP A 52 5.98 -13.59 2.74
CA TRP A 52 5.74 -12.51 3.73
C TRP A 52 5.64 -11.08 3.16
N SER A 53 5.72 -10.88 1.84
CA SER A 53 5.71 -9.54 1.25
C SER A 53 4.43 -8.76 1.60
N ASN A 54 3.27 -9.43 1.61
CA ASN A 54 2.00 -8.83 2.01
C ASN A 54 2.03 -8.23 3.42
N LEU A 55 2.64 -8.92 4.38
CA LEU A 55 2.70 -8.44 5.77
C LEU A 55 3.72 -7.32 5.94
N VAL A 56 4.88 -7.41 5.28
CA VAL A 56 5.87 -6.32 5.29
C VAL A 56 5.26 -5.05 4.72
N VAL A 57 4.60 -5.13 3.56
CA VAL A 57 3.95 -3.97 2.95
C VAL A 57 2.80 -3.44 3.81
N ALA A 58 1.99 -4.32 4.41
CA ALA A 58 0.93 -3.91 5.33
C ALA A 58 1.47 -3.12 6.52
N ILE A 59 2.58 -3.56 7.13
CA ILE A 59 3.23 -2.86 8.25
C ILE A 59 3.71 -1.48 7.81
N VAL A 60 4.34 -1.38 6.63
CA VAL A 60 4.84 -0.09 6.12
C VAL A 60 3.69 0.89 5.86
N LEU A 61 2.62 0.45 5.17
CA LEU A 61 1.45 1.28 4.92
C LEU A 61 0.80 1.76 6.23
N MET A 62 0.65 0.86 7.20
CA MET A 62 0.08 1.19 8.50
C MET A 62 0.97 2.16 9.29
N ALA A 63 2.29 2.01 9.22
CA ALA A 63 3.23 2.92 9.86
C ALA A 63 3.13 4.33 9.27
N VAL A 64 3.11 4.45 7.92
CA VAL A 64 2.96 5.73 7.23
C VAL A 64 1.62 6.41 7.56
N PHE A 65 0.53 5.65 7.61
CA PHE A 65 -0.75 6.20 8.06
C PHE A 65 -0.63 6.78 9.48
N CYS A 66 -0.12 5.99 10.44
CA CYS A 66 0.00 6.42 11.83
C CYS A 66 0.88 7.67 11.99
N THR A 67 1.97 7.79 11.22
CA THR A 67 2.87 8.96 11.30
C THR A 67 2.22 10.25 10.81
N HIS A 68 1.33 10.16 9.81
CA HIS A 68 0.71 11.35 9.20
C HIS A 68 -0.73 11.62 9.67
N PHE A 69 -1.39 10.64 10.30
CA PHE A 69 -2.82 10.71 10.62
C PHE A 69 -3.19 11.92 11.48
N VAL A 70 -2.50 12.12 12.61
CA VAL A 70 -2.79 13.24 13.53
C VAL A 70 -2.60 14.57 12.82
N ASN A 71 -1.48 14.74 12.10
CA ASN A 71 -1.18 15.97 11.38
C ASN A 71 -2.20 16.27 10.27
N ASN A 72 -2.66 15.25 9.54
CA ASN A 72 -3.65 15.42 8.47
C ASN A 72 -5.03 15.77 9.05
N LEU A 73 -5.38 15.23 10.22
CA LEU A 73 -6.63 15.50 10.91
C LEU A 73 -6.70 16.92 11.48
N THR A 74 -5.59 17.44 12.02
CA THR A 74 -5.55 18.77 12.65
C THR A 74 -5.53 19.94 11.64
N HIS A 75 -5.21 19.68 10.37
CA HIS A 75 -5.07 20.70 9.32
C HIS A 75 -6.15 20.56 8.22
N LEU A 76 -7.37 20.22 8.64
CA LEU A 76 -8.52 20.26 7.74
C LEU A 76 -9.00 21.72 7.52
N PRO A 77 -9.44 22.08 6.31
CA PRO A 77 -9.66 21.22 5.13
C PRO A 77 -8.43 21.03 4.21
N GLN A 78 -7.32 21.73 4.45
CA GLN A 78 -6.17 21.76 3.53
C GLN A 78 -5.57 20.37 3.29
N ASN A 79 -5.56 19.50 4.31
CA ASN A 79 -5.00 18.15 4.23
C ASN A 79 -6.04 17.05 3.98
N LEU A 80 -7.26 17.40 3.54
CA LEU A 80 -8.34 16.43 3.33
C LEU A 80 -7.94 15.29 2.37
N LEU A 81 -7.24 15.61 1.28
CA LEU A 81 -6.80 14.60 0.32
C LEU A 81 -5.80 13.61 0.94
N TYR A 82 -4.81 14.10 1.69
CA TYR A 82 -3.84 13.27 2.39
C TYR A 82 -4.48 12.42 3.50
N LEU A 83 -5.57 12.91 4.11
CA LEU A 83 -6.34 12.14 5.09
C LEU A 83 -7.09 10.97 4.42
N ILE A 84 -7.76 11.23 3.29
CA ILE A 84 -8.44 10.19 2.51
C ILE A 84 -7.44 9.15 2.01
N GLU A 85 -6.30 9.59 1.48
CA GLU A 85 -5.23 8.69 1.06
C GLU A 85 -4.77 7.80 2.21
N GLY A 86 -4.51 8.37 3.39
CA GLY A 86 -4.11 7.60 4.56
C GLY A 86 -5.16 6.56 4.97
N LEU A 87 -6.45 6.88 4.88
CA LEU A 87 -7.50 5.89 5.14
C LEU A 87 -7.49 4.75 4.12
N ILE A 88 -7.18 5.04 2.85
CA ILE A 88 -6.99 4.00 1.82
C ILE A 88 -5.76 3.14 2.13
N ASP A 89 -4.65 3.74 2.60
CA ASP A 89 -3.46 2.98 3.04
C ASP A 89 -3.81 2.00 4.16
N ALA A 90 -4.56 2.46 5.17
CA ALA A 90 -5.00 1.62 6.28
C ALA A 90 -5.91 0.47 5.80
N GLY A 91 -6.83 0.75 4.87
CA GLY A 91 -7.67 -0.26 4.24
C GLY A 91 -6.88 -1.27 3.42
N ALA A 92 -5.88 -0.81 2.66
CA ALA A 92 -4.98 -1.67 1.89
C ALA A 92 -4.10 -2.54 2.80
N ALA A 93 -3.59 -1.97 3.91
CA ALA A 93 -2.85 -2.70 4.92
C ALA A 93 -3.71 -3.81 5.55
N ALA A 94 -4.95 -3.50 5.93
CA ALA A 94 -5.89 -4.48 6.46
C ALA A 94 -6.20 -5.59 5.43
N LEU A 95 -6.40 -5.23 4.16
CA LEU A 95 -6.60 -6.19 3.08
C LEU A 95 -5.41 -7.13 2.95
N LEU A 96 -4.18 -6.60 2.90
CA LEU A 96 -2.96 -7.39 2.76
C LEU A 96 -2.71 -8.30 3.97
N ALA A 97 -3.02 -7.84 5.18
CA ALA A 97 -2.78 -8.56 6.41
C ALA A 97 -3.81 -9.65 6.70
N PHE A 98 -5.09 -9.43 6.37
CA PHE A 98 -6.18 -10.29 6.84
C PHE A 98 -6.86 -11.12 5.75
N PHE A 99 -6.78 -10.76 4.46
CA PHE A 99 -7.45 -11.54 3.42
C PHE A 99 -6.76 -12.90 3.19
N PRO A 100 -7.45 -14.04 3.40
CA PRO A 100 -6.84 -15.36 3.28
C PRO A 100 -6.25 -15.64 1.90
N ASP A 101 -6.92 -15.19 0.83
CA ASP A 101 -6.47 -15.39 -0.54
C ASP A 101 -5.13 -14.67 -0.80
N VAL A 102 -4.96 -13.47 -0.26
CA VAL A 102 -3.70 -12.69 -0.37
C VAL A 102 -2.59 -13.36 0.44
N ARG A 103 -2.89 -13.81 1.66
CA ARG A 103 -1.93 -14.50 2.53
C ARG A 103 -1.45 -15.81 1.93
N ARG A 104 -2.33 -16.56 1.26
CA ARG A 104 -1.98 -17.77 0.51
C ARG A 104 -1.05 -17.44 -0.66
N HIS A 105 -1.40 -16.46 -1.47
CA HIS A 105 -0.56 -16.00 -2.59
C HIS A 105 0.85 -15.61 -2.14
N CYS A 106 0.97 -14.84 -1.06
CA CYS A 106 2.25 -14.38 -0.52
C CYS A 106 2.87 -15.34 0.52
N LYS A 107 2.37 -16.58 0.62
CA LYS A 107 2.94 -17.65 1.46
C LYS A 107 3.15 -17.23 2.93
N SER A 108 2.24 -16.42 3.48
CA SER A 108 2.25 -15.94 4.88
C SER A 108 1.21 -16.64 5.76
N ASN A 109 0.62 -17.72 5.26
CA ASN A 109 -0.15 -18.67 6.03
C ASN A 109 0.58 -20.02 5.99
N ASN A 110 0.92 -20.57 7.16
CA ASN A 110 1.49 -21.92 7.32
C ASN A 110 0.40 -22.94 7.75
N VAL A 111 -0.87 -22.66 7.44
CA VAL A 111 -2.00 -23.56 7.76
C VAL A 111 -2.53 -24.16 6.48
#